data_AF-A0A840RGE3-F1
#
_entry.id   AF-A0A840RGE3-F1
#
_cell.length_a   1.000
_cell.length_b   1.000
_cell.length_c   1.000
_cell.angle_alpha   90.00
_cell.angle_beta   90.00
_cell.angle_gamma   90.00
#
_symmetry.space_group_name_H-M   'P 1'
#
loop_
_entity.id
_entity.type
_entity.pdbx_description
1 polymer ?
#
loop_
_entity_poly.entity_id
_entity_poly.type
_entity_poly.pdbx_seq_one_letter_code
_entity_poly.pdbx_strand_id
1 'polypeptide(L)'
;MPSSSPFSTLPVDTDIPPYGVDTPTESAWQWLQLVGQLVATELAAMPRGTLALVEDTDSVYWVVAIEDKLYLATASIFEGEILLEHAALLRALAAISIEELTYRRMALEQWLLSQPTMRLADTKRLQMWDKLPGPGDWDAD
;
A
#
# COMPACT_ATOMS: atom_id res chain seq x y z
N MET A 1 15.31 -25.59 -4.91
CA MET A 1 14.42 -25.41 -3.75
C MET A 1 13.73 -24.07 -3.93
N PRO A 2 12.40 -23.97 -4.00
CA PRO A 2 11.75 -22.67 -3.97
C PRO A 2 11.93 -22.11 -2.56
N SER A 3 12.61 -20.99 -2.46
CA SER A 3 12.69 -20.19 -1.23
C SER A 3 11.29 -19.64 -0.97
N SER A 4 10.50 -20.33 -0.16
CA SER A 4 9.21 -19.84 0.32
C SER A 4 9.44 -18.49 1.00
N SER A 5 9.01 -17.39 0.36
CA SER A 5 9.06 -16.07 0.97
C SER A 5 8.30 -16.12 2.30
N PRO A 6 8.87 -15.65 3.41
CA PRO A 6 8.22 -15.68 4.73
C PRO A 6 6.94 -14.83 4.80
N PHE A 7 6.64 -14.03 3.77
CA PHE A 7 5.41 -13.26 3.65
C PHE A 7 4.20 -14.06 3.13
N SER A 8 4.41 -15.24 2.55
CA SER A 8 3.30 -16.01 1.94
C SER A 8 2.27 -16.55 2.96
N THR A 9 2.53 -16.43 4.26
CA THR A 9 1.67 -16.99 5.33
C THR A 9 1.05 -15.94 6.25
N LEU A 10 1.42 -14.67 6.13
CA LEU A 10 0.86 -13.61 6.98
C LEU A 10 -0.46 -13.12 6.37
N PRO A 11 -1.52 -12.92 7.18
CA PRO A 11 -2.76 -12.35 6.68
C PRO A 11 -2.55 -10.90 6.25
N VAL A 12 -3.17 -10.53 5.13
CA VAL A 12 -3.27 -9.12 4.71
C VAL A 12 -4.34 -8.44 5.56
N ASP A 13 -3.97 -7.34 6.20
CA ASP A 13 -4.85 -6.52 7.01
C ASP A 13 -5.26 -5.27 6.23
N THR A 14 -6.58 -5.07 6.19
CA THR A 14 -7.25 -3.95 5.53
C THR A 14 -8.25 -3.27 6.45
N ASP A 15 -8.03 -3.36 7.77
CA ASP A 15 -8.89 -2.73 8.77
C ASP A 15 -8.96 -1.23 8.52
N ILE A 16 -10.18 -0.76 8.28
CA ILE A 16 -10.49 0.63 7.98
C ILE A 16 -10.63 1.39 9.29
N PRO A 17 -9.77 2.39 9.56
CA PRO A 17 -10.00 3.27 10.69
C PRO A 17 -11.36 3.97 10.58
N PRO A 18 -12.06 4.21 11.69
CA PRO A 18 -13.28 5.02 11.67
C PRO A 18 -12.92 6.47 11.33
N TYR A 19 -12.98 6.84 10.05
CA TYR A 19 -12.60 8.18 9.59
C TYR A 19 -13.60 9.28 10.00
N GLY A 20 -14.81 8.92 10.44
CA GLY A 20 -15.85 9.88 10.82
C GLY A 20 -16.40 10.68 9.63
N VAL A 21 -16.46 10.07 8.44
CA VAL A 21 -16.91 10.69 7.18
C VAL A 21 -18.37 10.35 6.87
N ASP A 22 -18.94 11.00 5.85
CA ASP A 22 -20.27 10.65 5.36
C ASP A 22 -20.28 9.28 4.66
N THR A 23 -21.47 8.67 4.56
CA THR A 23 -21.62 7.30 4.03
C THR A 23 -21.04 7.09 2.62
N PRO A 24 -21.15 8.03 1.66
CA PRO A 24 -20.51 7.89 0.36
C PRO A 24 -18.98 7.81 0.45
N THR A 25 -18.35 8.66 1.25
CA THR A 25 -16.89 8.64 1.44
C THR A 25 -16.44 7.36 2.16
N GLU A 26 -17.18 6.91 3.17
CA GLU A 26 -16.90 5.65 3.85
C GLU A 26 -16.98 4.46 2.89
N SER A 27 -17.99 4.44 2.01
CA SER A 27 -18.14 3.40 0.98
C SER A 27 -16.97 3.43 0.00
N ALA A 28 -16.54 4.62 -0.44
CA ALA A 28 -15.38 4.77 -1.33
C ALA A 28 -14.08 4.24 -0.69
N TRP A 29 -13.89 4.52 0.61
CA TRP A 29 -12.79 3.95 1.40
C TRP A 29 -12.83 2.42 1.43
N GLN A 30 -14.00 1.84 1.71
CA GLN A 30 -14.19 0.39 1.74
C GLN A 30 -13.81 -0.26 0.41
N TRP A 31 -14.24 0.32 -0.71
CA TRP A 31 -13.87 -0.19 -2.03
C TRP A 31 -12.37 -0.09 -2.31
N LEU A 32 -11.74 1.04 -1.98
CA LEU A 32 -10.30 1.20 -2.14
C LEU A 32 -9.52 0.15 -1.33
N GLN A 33 -9.93 -0.10 -0.08
CA GLN A 33 -9.27 -1.07 0.79
C GLN A 33 -9.45 -2.52 0.31
N LEU A 34 -10.62 -2.88 -0.23
CA LEU A 34 -10.83 -4.19 -0.83
C LEU A 34 -9.92 -4.42 -2.05
N VAL A 35 -9.79 -3.42 -2.93
CA VAL A 35 -8.86 -3.51 -4.06
C VAL A 35 -7.41 -3.55 -3.56
N GLY A 36 -7.06 -2.73 -2.57
CA GLY A 36 -5.77 -2.76 -1.90
C GLY A 36 -5.42 -4.12 -1.31
N GLN A 37 -6.40 -4.85 -0.77
CA GLN A 37 -6.21 -6.21 -0.27
C GLN A 37 -5.76 -7.18 -1.36
N LEU A 38 -6.41 -7.10 -2.53
CA LEU A 38 -6.06 -7.94 -3.69
C LEU A 38 -4.64 -7.61 -4.15
N VAL A 39 -4.31 -6.33 -4.27
CA VAL A 39 -2.96 -5.87 -4.65
C VAL A 39 -1.91 -6.36 -3.67
N ALA A 40 -2.15 -6.22 -2.36
CA ALA A 40 -1.24 -6.70 -1.33
C ALA A 40 -1.08 -8.23 -1.38
N THR A 41 -2.15 -8.97 -1.66
CA THR A 41 -2.10 -10.44 -1.80
C THR A 41 -1.23 -10.86 -2.98
N GLU A 42 -1.41 -10.21 -4.12
CA GLU A 42 -0.59 -10.45 -5.32
C GLU A 42 0.89 -10.11 -5.06
N LEU A 43 1.17 -8.93 -4.50
CA LEU A 43 2.53 -8.51 -4.17
C LEU A 43 3.19 -9.41 -3.11
N ALA A 44 2.44 -9.95 -2.14
CA ALA A 44 2.95 -10.86 -1.13
C ALA A 44 3.40 -12.22 -1.71
N ALA A 45 2.79 -12.64 -2.82
CA ALA A 45 3.21 -13.82 -3.57
C ALA A 45 4.46 -13.57 -4.44
N MET A 46 4.83 -12.31 -4.67
CA MET A 46 6.01 -11.93 -5.45
C MET A 46 7.29 -11.92 -4.59
N PRO A 47 8.48 -11.89 -5.22
CA PRO A 47 9.74 -11.77 -4.49
C PRO A 47 9.78 -10.50 -3.62
N ARG A 48 10.41 -10.59 -2.44
CA ARG A 48 10.69 -9.43 -1.59
C ARG A 48 11.39 -8.32 -2.38
N GLY A 49 10.97 -7.08 -2.15
CA GLY A 49 11.47 -5.92 -2.90
C GLY A 49 10.64 -5.52 -4.11
N THR A 50 9.58 -6.27 -4.43
CA THR A 50 8.69 -5.94 -5.55
C THR A 50 7.77 -4.78 -5.17
N LEU A 51 7.72 -3.79 -6.06
CA LEU A 51 6.84 -2.63 -6.02
C LEU A 51 5.86 -2.75 -7.18
N ALA A 52 4.59 -2.49 -6.92
CA ALA A 52 3.60 -2.17 -7.94
C ALA A 52 3.87 -0.75 -8.48
N LEU A 53 4.06 -0.61 -9.79
CA LEU A 53 4.16 0.70 -10.45
C LEU A 53 2.78 1.12 -10.94
N VAL A 54 2.24 2.22 -10.43
CA VAL A 54 0.94 2.73 -10.85
C VAL A 54 1.17 4.04 -11.60
N GLU A 55 1.40 3.91 -12.90
CA GLU A 55 1.83 5.00 -13.79
C GLU A 55 0.85 6.17 -13.80
N ASP A 56 -0.47 5.90 -13.84
CA ASP A 56 -1.48 6.95 -13.87
C ASP A 56 -1.37 7.90 -12.67
N THR A 57 -1.04 7.35 -11.49
CA THR A 57 -1.01 8.09 -10.22
C THR A 57 0.39 8.55 -9.80
N ASP A 58 1.41 8.32 -10.63
CA ASP A 58 2.83 8.49 -10.27
C ASP A 58 3.11 7.96 -8.85
N SER A 59 2.65 6.74 -8.57
CA SER A 59 2.75 6.16 -7.23
C SER A 59 3.23 4.72 -7.29
N VAL A 60 3.93 4.32 -6.25
CA VAL A 60 4.29 2.92 -6.01
C VAL A 60 3.52 2.38 -4.83
N TYR A 61 3.29 1.07 -4.86
CA TYR A 61 2.73 0.33 -3.74
C TYR A 61 3.58 -0.90 -3.43
N TRP A 62 3.71 -1.23 -2.15
CA TRP A 62 4.46 -2.42 -1.72
C TRP A 62 3.89 -2.98 -0.42
N VAL A 63 4.28 -4.22 -0.14
CA VAL A 63 3.86 -4.91 1.08
C VAL A 63 4.90 -4.70 2.17
N VAL A 64 4.42 -4.33 3.36
CA VAL A 64 5.20 -4.27 4.60
C VAL A 64 4.60 -5.24 5.61
N ALA A 65 5.45 -5.88 6.42
CA ALA A 65 4.96 -6.71 7.52
C ALA A 65 5.07 -5.98 8.85
N ILE A 66 3.97 -5.84 9.56
CA ILE A 66 3.89 -5.16 10.85
C ILE A 66 3.11 -6.07 11.78
N GLU A 67 3.66 -6.39 12.95
CA GLU A 67 2.95 -7.18 14.00
C GLU A 67 2.24 -8.44 13.45
N ASP A 68 2.96 -9.27 12.70
CA ASP A 68 2.47 -10.52 12.08
C ASP A 68 1.34 -10.34 11.04
N LYS A 69 1.19 -9.14 10.48
CA LYS A 69 0.22 -8.83 9.44
C LYS A 69 0.89 -8.11 8.27
N LEU A 70 0.30 -8.23 7.08
CA LEU A 70 0.75 -7.51 5.89
C LEU A 70 -0.11 -6.29 5.66
N TYR A 71 0.55 -5.18 5.36
CA TYR A 71 -0.10 -3.91 5.01
C TYR A 71 0.38 -3.44 3.64
N LEU A 72 -0.52 -2.79 2.91
CA LEU A 72 -0.17 -2.10 1.68
C LEU A 72 0.33 -0.71 2.01
N ALA A 73 1.58 -0.43 1.68
CA ALA A 73 2.21 0.87 1.75
C ALA A 73 2.22 1.54 0.38
N THR A 74 2.32 2.87 0.36
CA THR A 74 2.37 3.67 -0.85
C THR A 74 3.29 4.87 -0.68
N ALA A 75 3.89 5.32 -1.79
CA ALA A 75 4.69 6.54 -1.89
C ALA A 75 4.57 7.11 -3.31
N SER A 76 4.74 8.41 -3.45
CA SER A 76 4.76 9.08 -4.75
C SER A 76 6.10 8.92 -5.45
N ILE A 77 6.05 8.96 -6.78
CA ILE A 77 7.19 9.08 -7.68
C ILE A 77 7.28 10.54 -8.10
N PHE A 78 8.45 11.16 -7.95
CA PHE A 78 8.71 12.50 -8.42
C PHE A 78 10.04 12.53 -9.16
N GLU A 79 10.07 13.03 -10.39
CA GLU A 79 11.26 13.07 -11.25
C GLU A 79 11.99 11.72 -11.40
N GLY A 80 11.22 10.62 -11.35
CA GLY A 80 11.75 9.25 -11.44
C GLY A 80 12.28 8.67 -10.13
N GLU A 81 12.19 9.42 -9.02
CA GLU A 81 12.59 8.98 -7.69
C GLU A 81 11.37 8.64 -6.83
N ILE A 82 11.48 7.56 -6.04
CA ILE A 82 10.45 7.18 -5.06
C ILE A 82 10.72 7.95 -3.77
N LEU A 83 9.76 8.79 -3.36
CA LEU A 83 9.84 9.59 -2.15
C LEU A 83 9.44 8.75 -0.92
N LEU A 84 10.31 7.82 -0.52
CA LEU A 84 10.05 6.91 0.60
C LEU A 84 9.84 7.66 1.93
N GLU A 85 10.43 8.83 2.11
CA GLU A 85 10.20 9.70 3.27
C GLU A 85 8.74 10.18 3.39
N HIS A 86 7.99 10.15 2.29
CA HIS A 86 6.55 10.46 2.27
C HIS A 86 5.69 9.19 2.19
N ALA A 87 6.26 8.03 2.51
CA ALA A 87 5.52 6.79 2.49
C ALA A 87 4.43 6.78 3.56
N ALA A 88 3.29 6.18 3.21
CA ALA A 88 2.20 5.95 4.14
C ALA A 88 1.63 4.55 3.95
N LEU A 89 0.99 4.02 4.99
CA LEU A 89 0.09 2.88 4.82
C LEU A 89 -1.17 3.35 4.09
N LEU A 90 -1.67 2.59 3.13
CA LEU A 90 -2.90 2.91 2.39
C LEU A 90 -4.08 3.13 3.35
N ARG A 91 -4.13 2.37 4.45
CA ARG A 91 -5.13 2.51 5.53
C ARG A 91 -4.98 3.76 6.40
N ALA A 92 -3.84 4.44 6.34
CA ALA A 92 -3.53 5.60 7.16
C ALA A 92 -3.68 6.91 6.38
N LEU A 93 -3.88 6.83 5.06
CA LEU A 93 -4.22 7.96 4.23
C LEU A 93 -5.53 8.59 4.76
N ALA A 94 -5.50 9.88 5.09
CA ALA A 94 -6.64 10.61 5.66
C ALA A 94 -6.94 11.87 4.84
N ALA A 95 -8.12 12.46 5.05
CA ALA A 95 -8.57 13.69 4.38
C ALA A 95 -8.57 13.62 2.84
N ILE A 96 -8.75 12.43 2.28
CA ILE A 96 -8.85 12.19 0.84
C ILE A 96 -10.29 12.36 0.37
N SER A 97 -10.49 13.08 -0.74
CA SER A 97 -11.81 13.24 -1.35
C SER A 97 -12.31 11.96 -2.01
N ILE A 98 -13.62 11.85 -2.23
CA ILE A 98 -14.24 10.69 -2.90
C ILE A 98 -13.64 10.46 -4.30
N GLU A 99 -13.37 11.55 -5.03
CA GLU A 99 -12.79 11.51 -6.37
C GLU A 99 -11.40 10.88 -6.34
N GLU A 100 -10.55 11.30 -5.39
CA GLU A 100 -9.20 10.77 -5.24
C GLU A 100 -9.21 9.30 -4.76
N LEU A 101 -10.14 8.92 -3.87
CA LEU A 101 -10.35 7.53 -3.49
C LEU A 101 -10.73 6.66 -4.69
N THR A 102 -11.65 7.16 -5.51
CA THR A 102 -12.12 6.47 -6.72
C THR A 102 -11.00 6.35 -7.75
N TYR A 103 -10.22 7.42 -7.93
CA TYR A 103 -9.10 7.47 -8.85
C TYR A 103 -8.01 6.46 -8.47
N ARG A 104 -7.59 6.45 -7.20
CA ARG A 104 -6.64 5.45 -6.68
C ARG A 104 -7.15 4.03 -6.83
N ARG A 105 -8.43 3.79 -6.55
CA ARG A 105 -9.05 2.47 -6.73
C ARG A 105 -8.93 2.01 -8.18
N MET A 106 -9.33 2.85 -9.14
CA MET A 106 -9.25 2.53 -10.56
C MET A 106 -7.82 2.25 -11.02
N ALA A 107 -6.86 3.03 -10.52
CA ALA A 107 -5.45 2.84 -10.87
C ALA A 107 -4.89 1.51 -10.33
N LEU A 108 -5.30 1.11 -9.11
CA LEU A 108 -4.97 -0.20 -8.54
C LEU A 108 -5.69 -1.36 -9.25
N GLU A 109 -6.95 -1.17 -9.65
CA GLU A 109 -7.68 -2.13 -10.48
C GLU A 109 -6.96 -2.36 -11.82
N GLN A 110 -6.51 -1.27 -12.46
CA GLN A 110 -5.74 -1.36 -13.69
C GLN A 110 -4.40 -2.07 -13.47
N TRP A 111 -3.72 -1.79 -12.36
CA TRP A 111 -2.50 -2.50 -12.00
C TRP A 111 -2.76 -4.00 -11.82
N LEU A 112 -3.87 -4.43 -11.21
CA LEU A 112 -4.19 -5.85 -11.08
C LEU A 112 -4.32 -6.56 -12.43
N LEU A 113 -4.67 -5.85 -13.50
CA LEU A 113 -4.82 -6.40 -14.84
C LEU A 113 -3.47 -6.53 -15.60
N SER A 114 -2.58 -5.56 -15.44
CA SER A 114 -1.32 -5.49 -16.22
C SER A 114 -0.07 -5.84 -15.42
N GLN A 115 -0.15 -5.76 -14.08
CA GLN A 115 0.89 -6.00 -13.08
C GLN A 115 2.29 -5.42 -13.43
N PRO A 116 2.41 -4.15 -13.87
CA PRO A 116 3.71 -3.53 -14.05
C PRO A 116 4.43 -3.44 -12.70
N THR A 117 5.63 -3.99 -12.63
CA THR A 117 6.39 -4.08 -11.38
C THR A 117 7.81 -3.55 -11.53
N MET A 118 8.34 -3.05 -10.43
CA MET A 118 9.73 -2.71 -10.25
C MET A 118 10.30 -3.52 -9.09
N ARG A 119 11.60 -3.78 -9.11
CA ARG A 119 12.28 -4.41 -7.98
C ARG A 119 13.36 -3.52 -7.42
N LEU A 120 13.28 -3.23 -6.12
CA LEU A 120 14.35 -2.58 -5.38
C LEU A 120 15.39 -3.60 -4.93
N ALA A 121 16.67 -3.27 -5.13
CA ALA A 121 17.79 -4.08 -4.66
C ALA A 121 17.89 -4.05 -3.13
N ASP A 122 17.71 -2.87 -2.52
CA ASP A 122 17.74 -2.71 -1.07
C ASP A 122 16.35 -2.86 -0.45
N THR A 123 15.95 -4.11 -0.24
CA THR A 123 14.64 -4.48 0.32
C THR A 123 14.43 -4.02 1.76
N LYS A 124 15.51 -3.68 2.49
CA LYS A 124 15.40 -3.24 3.89
C LYS A 124 14.74 -1.87 4.00
N ARG A 125 14.98 -0.99 3.02
CA ARG A 125 14.37 0.34 2.95
C ARG A 125 12.84 0.32 2.84
N LEU A 126 12.28 -0.80 2.40
CA LEU A 126 10.83 -0.96 2.27
C LEU A 126 10.14 -1.37 3.57
N GLN A 127 10.87 -1.94 4.52
CA GLN A 127 10.35 -2.30 5.84
C GLN A 127 10.46 -1.10 6.78
N MET A 128 9.60 -0.10 6.55
CA MET A 128 9.69 1.21 7.22
C MET A 128 9.07 1.25 8.61
N TRP A 129 8.21 0.30 8.94
CA TRP A 129 7.49 0.27 10.21
C TRP A 129 7.69 -1.07 10.89
N ASP A 130 8.05 -1.02 12.17
CA ASP A 130 8.08 -2.20 13.06
C ASP A 130 6.77 -2.35 13.86
N LYS A 131 6.01 -1.27 13.99
CA LYS A 131 4.71 -1.19 14.67
C LYS A 131 3.74 -0.36 13.85
N LEU A 132 2.43 -0.57 14.07
CA LEU A 132 1.42 0.23 13.39
C LEU A 132 1.56 1.70 13.77
N PRO A 133 1.73 2.63 12.80
CA PRO A 133 1.78 4.05 13.10
C PRO A 133 0.42 4.49 13.65
N GLY A 134 0.43 5.15 14.81
CA GLY A 134 -0.74 5.72 15.44
C GLY A 134 -1.21 7.01 14.75
N PRO A 135 -2.43 7.49 15.06
CA PRO A 135 -2.88 8.80 14.62
C PRO A 135 -1.95 9.89 15.17
N GLY A 136 -1.13 10.50 14.31
CA GLY A 136 -0.20 11.57 14.69
C GLY A 136 1.28 11.17 14.76
N ASP A 137 1.63 9.91 14.50
CA ASP A 137 3.02 9.42 14.50
C ASP A 137 3.80 9.74 13.20
N TRP A 138 3.37 10.78 12.47
CA TRP A 138 4.00 11.20 11.22
C TRP A 138 5.39 11.85 11.44
N ASP A 139 5.71 12.20 12.69
CA ASP A 139 6.92 12.91 13.12
C ASP A 139 7.75 12.08 14.13
N ALA A 140 8.16 10.86 13.79
CA ALA A 140 9.13 10.12 14.58
C ALA A 140 10.45 9.97 13.80
N ASP A 141 11.37 10.91 14.07
CA ASP A 141 12.78 10.93 13.65
C ASP A 141 13.54 9.63 14.00
#